data_AF-A0A7S3D6T9-F1
#
_entry.id   AF-A0A7S3D6T9-F1
#
_cell.length_a   1.000
_cell.length_b   1.000
_cell.length_c   1.000
_cell.angle_alpha   90.00
_cell.angle_beta   90.00
_cell.angle_gamma   90.00
#
_symmetry.space_group_name_H-M   'P 1'
#
loop_
_entity.id
_entity.type
_entity.pdbx_description
1 polymer ?
#
loop_
_entity_poly.entity_id
_entity_poly.type
_entity_poly.pdbx_seq_one_letter_code
_entity_poly.pdbx_strand_id
1 'polypeptide(L)'
;MRQYLSRFLPFASLAGQRTTRAVAPLYRSLSAARFYSDAFKSPLLTAANPHQLTPADIWSVEKYDGMRKELLKVRRSIKLDRRVEVGPYASITFENYDLLWFQTQEMCWIERGGDEQLRDELNAYNPLVPNGNRLVTTLMFEVDNKLQRHRFLCSLATVEHSLQLEFDGSKVQGEPIYDDIDRTSPQGKTSAVHFIEFKFSGEEKAAFDRAVSAGSEVCLAITHDNYAHKAVLKGTLLQQLVKDLSA
;
A
#
# COMPACT_ATOMS: atom_id res chain seq x y z
N MET A 1 2.49 16.33 -7.01
CA MET A 1 2.21 14.87 -7.12
C MET A 1 3.04 14.11 -8.17
N ARG A 2 3.28 14.64 -9.39
CA ARG A 2 4.22 14.01 -10.36
C ARG A 2 5.63 13.74 -9.76
N GLN A 3 6.15 14.70 -8.99
CA GLN A 3 7.41 14.58 -8.24
C GLN A 3 7.38 13.44 -7.19
N TYR A 4 6.21 13.16 -6.61
CA TYR A 4 6.04 12.11 -5.60
C TYR A 4 6.05 10.72 -6.22
N LEU A 5 5.41 10.50 -7.37
CA LEU A 5 5.45 9.20 -8.07
C LEU A 5 6.86 8.84 -8.54
N SER A 6 7.62 9.83 -9.06
CA SER A 6 9.04 9.62 -9.41
C SER A 6 9.90 9.29 -8.17
N ARG A 7 9.50 9.78 -7.00
CA ARG A 7 10.13 9.47 -5.70
C ARG A 7 9.64 8.15 -5.10
N PHE A 8 8.44 7.67 -5.45
CA PHE A 8 7.84 6.43 -4.93
C PHE A 8 8.36 5.17 -5.66
N LEU A 9 8.64 5.28 -6.96
CA LEU A 9 9.10 4.17 -7.82
C LEU A 9 10.37 3.44 -7.31
N PRO A 10 11.42 4.12 -6.82
CA PRO A 10 12.61 3.45 -6.27
C PRO A 10 12.30 2.59 -5.03
N PHE A 11 11.31 2.98 -4.23
CA PHE A 11 10.95 2.29 -2.98
C PHE A 11 9.92 1.18 -3.19
N ALA A 12 9.12 1.28 -4.25
CA ALA A 12 8.27 0.19 -4.70
C ALA A 12 9.07 -0.93 -5.39
N SER A 13 10.08 -0.59 -6.19
CA SER A 13 10.88 -1.53 -7.01
C SER A 13 11.86 -2.41 -6.25
N LEU A 14 12.16 -2.16 -4.97
CA LEU A 14 13.06 -3.00 -4.14
C LEU A 14 12.56 -4.44 -3.90
N ALA A 15 11.40 -4.81 -4.44
CA ALA A 15 10.83 -6.16 -4.46
C ALA A 15 11.05 -6.92 -5.80
N GLY A 16 11.54 -6.26 -6.86
CA GLY A 16 11.62 -6.80 -8.23
C GLY A 16 12.77 -7.77 -8.52
N GLN A 17 13.60 -8.15 -7.54
CA GLN A 17 14.53 -9.26 -7.75
C GLN A 17 13.76 -10.58 -7.68
N ARG A 18 13.34 -11.09 -8.83
CA ARG A 18 12.92 -12.49 -9.02
C ARG A 18 14.06 -13.41 -8.59
N THR A 19 14.13 -13.68 -7.29
CA THR A 19 14.96 -14.74 -6.74
C THR A 19 14.07 -15.98 -6.66
N THR A 20 14.31 -16.94 -7.56
CA THR A 20 13.72 -18.29 -7.52
C THR A 20 14.25 -19.14 -6.36
N ARG A 21 14.74 -18.50 -5.30
CA ARG A 21 15.19 -19.16 -4.08
C ARG A 21 14.04 -19.08 -3.10
N ALA A 22 13.56 -20.23 -2.62
CA ALA A 22 12.59 -20.29 -1.53
C ALA A 22 13.06 -19.39 -0.39
N VAL A 23 12.47 -18.19 -0.28
CA VAL A 23 12.64 -17.33 0.88
C VAL A 23 11.79 -17.97 1.95
N ALA A 24 12.41 -18.80 2.78
CA ALA A 24 11.77 -19.32 3.98
C ALA A 24 11.13 -18.14 4.73
N PRO A 25 9.91 -18.27 5.27
CA PRO A 25 9.19 -17.16 5.87
C PRO A 25 9.92 -16.73 7.14
N LEU A 26 10.80 -15.74 7.03
CA LEU A 26 11.51 -15.10 8.14
C LEU A 26 10.55 -14.43 9.14
N TYR A 27 9.25 -14.37 8.81
CA TYR A 27 8.20 -13.82 9.66
C TYR A 27 7.42 -14.85 10.50
N ARG A 28 7.95 -16.07 10.72
CA ARG A 28 7.40 -16.97 11.75
C ARG A 28 8.09 -16.89 13.11
N SER A 29 9.16 -16.10 13.24
CA SER A 29 9.78 -15.92 14.55
C SER A 29 9.09 -14.78 15.30
N LEU A 30 8.52 -15.10 16.46
CA LEU A 30 7.99 -14.13 17.41
C LEU A 30 9.00 -13.00 17.70
N SER A 31 10.30 -13.22 17.50
CA SER A 31 11.38 -12.24 17.74
C SER A 31 11.32 -10.97 16.90
N ALA A 32 10.87 -10.97 15.65
CA ALA A 32 10.84 -9.74 14.85
C ALA A 32 9.66 -8.83 15.22
N ALA A 33 8.47 -9.43 15.37
CA ALA A 33 7.28 -8.74 15.88
C ALA A 33 7.47 -8.27 17.33
N ARG A 34 8.15 -9.09 18.15
CA ARG A 34 8.50 -8.75 19.54
C ARG A 34 9.59 -7.70 19.64
N PHE A 35 10.58 -7.68 18.73
CA PHE A 35 11.54 -6.58 18.64
C PHE A 35 10.85 -5.27 18.25
N TYR A 36 9.91 -5.33 17.29
CA TYR A 36 9.12 -4.16 16.91
C TYR A 36 8.18 -3.69 18.03
N SER A 37 7.56 -4.59 18.80
CA SER A 37 6.72 -4.20 19.95
C SER A 37 7.54 -3.73 21.15
N ASP A 38 8.59 -4.46 21.51
CA ASP A 38 9.30 -4.30 22.79
C ASP A 38 10.42 -3.25 22.68
N ALA A 39 11.12 -3.17 21.55
CA ALA A 39 12.22 -2.22 21.35
C ALA A 39 11.81 -0.96 20.57
N PHE A 40 10.73 -1.01 19.76
CA PHE A 40 10.35 0.10 18.88
C PHE A 40 9.01 0.73 19.17
N LYS A 41 8.12 0.08 19.94
CA LYS A 41 6.69 0.43 20.09
C LYS A 41 6.13 0.96 18.77
N SER A 42 5.61 0.07 17.90
CA SER A 42 4.97 0.42 16.61
C SER A 42 4.38 1.84 16.65
N PRO A 43 4.72 2.73 15.69
CA PRO A 43 4.18 4.08 15.64
C PRO A 43 2.66 4.08 15.80
N LEU A 44 1.96 3.13 15.16
CA LEU A 44 0.53 2.92 15.35
C LEU A 44 0.11 2.67 16.81
N LEU A 45 0.88 1.87 17.58
CA LEU A 45 0.62 1.62 19.00
C LEU A 45 0.87 2.84 19.90
N THR A 46 1.64 3.81 19.41
CA THR A 46 1.99 5.04 20.15
C THR A 46 1.27 6.28 19.62
N ALA A 47 0.66 6.20 18.45
CA ALA A 47 0.01 7.31 17.78
C ALA A 47 -1.20 7.76 18.57
N ALA A 48 -1.34 9.08 18.76
CA ALA A 48 -2.52 9.66 19.39
C ALA A 48 -3.77 9.49 18.52
N ASN A 49 -3.60 9.39 17.20
CA ASN A 49 -4.64 9.12 16.22
C ASN A 49 -4.14 8.10 15.17
N PRO A 50 -4.59 6.84 15.19
CA PRO A 50 -4.13 5.80 14.26
C PRO A 50 -4.60 6.02 12.81
N HIS A 51 -5.36 7.08 12.55
CA HIS A 51 -5.91 7.43 11.24
C HIS A 51 -5.25 8.65 10.60
N GLN A 52 -4.25 9.24 11.27
CA GLN A 52 -3.55 10.41 10.78
C GLN A 52 -2.11 10.46 11.32
N LEU A 53 -1.14 10.61 10.41
CA LEU A 53 0.23 10.95 10.76
C LEU A 53 0.30 12.43 11.17
N THR A 54 0.89 12.67 12.33
CA THR A 54 1.15 14.01 12.86
C THR A 54 2.66 14.24 12.97
N PRO A 55 3.12 15.50 13.06
CA PRO A 55 4.53 15.79 13.30
C PRO A 55 5.11 15.09 14.55
N ALA A 56 4.28 14.87 15.58
CA ALA A 56 4.69 14.19 16.81
C ALA A 56 5.01 12.70 16.60
N ASP A 57 4.48 12.09 15.55
CA ASP A 57 4.74 10.69 15.21
C ASP A 57 6.07 10.54 14.46
N ILE A 58 6.56 11.60 13.80
CA ILE A 58 7.75 11.55 12.96
C ILE A 58 9.02 11.79 13.79
N TRP A 59 10.05 11.01 13.53
CA TRP A 59 11.32 11.08 14.25
C TRP A 59 12.23 12.12 13.62
N SER A 60 13.17 12.66 14.40
CA SER A 60 14.25 13.47 13.82
C SER A 60 15.06 12.64 12.82
N VAL A 61 15.66 13.30 11.83
CA VAL A 61 16.46 12.66 10.79
C VAL A 61 17.61 11.86 11.41
N GLU A 62 18.23 12.35 12.47
CA GLU A 62 19.35 11.70 13.18
C GLU A 62 18.89 10.41 13.86
N LYS A 63 17.75 10.46 14.56
CA LYS A 63 17.17 9.28 15.20
C LYS A 63 16.78 8.24 14.16
N TYR A 64 16.16 8.66 13.06
CA TYR A 64 15.78 7.75 11.98
C TYR A 64 17.01 7.14 11.30
N ASP A 65 18.04 7.94 10.97
CA ASP A 65 19.28 7.49 10.34
C ASP A 65 19.97 6.38 11.14
N GLY A 66 20.08 6.56 12.47
CA GLY A 66 20.68 5.56 13.37
C GLY A 66 19.93 4.22 13.39
N MET A 67 18.62 4.23 13.10
CA MET A 67 17.77 3.04 13.16
C MET A 67 17.35 2.51 11.78
N ARG A 68 17.63 3.27 10.71
CA ARG A 68 17.07 3.09 9.37
C ARG A 68 17.24 1.67 8.84
N LYS A 69 18.42 1.08 9.02
CA LYS A 69 18.72 -0.27 8.52
C LYS A 69 17.79 -1.34 9.11
N GLU A 70 17.48 -1.26 10.39
CA GLU A 70 16.58 -2.22 11.04
C GLU A 70 15.11 -1.94 10.69
N LEU A 71 14.74 -0.65 10.65
CA LEU A 71 13.42 -0.21 10.22
C LEU A 71 13.07 -0.66 8.79
N LEU A 72 14.03 -0.64 7.86
CA LEU A 72 13.83 -1.14 6.49
C LEU A 72 13.54 -2.65 6.44
N LYS A 73 14.09 -3.45 7.37
CA LYS A 73 13.79 -4.89 7.46
C LYS A 73 12.36 -5.11 7.97
N VAL A 74 11.97 -4.35 8.99
CA VAL A 74 10.60 -4.39 9.53
C VAL A 74 9.59 -3.99 8.45
N ARG A 75 9.81 -2.85 7.78
CA ARG A 75 8.97 -2.37 6.67
C ARG A 75 8.82 -3.43 5.58
N ARG A 76 9.91 -4.06 5.16
CA ARG A 76 9.88 -5.14 4.15
C ARG A 76 8.96 -6.27 4.59
N SER A 77 9.01 -6.64 5.87
CA SER A 77 8.18 -7.72 6.40
C SER A 77 6.69 -7.36 6.42
N ILE A 78 6.35 -6.16 6.92
CA ILE A 78 4.96 -5.68 6.90
C ILE A 78 4.44 -5.61 5.46
N LYS A 79 5.25 -5.11 4.52
CA LYS A 79 4.88 -5.03 3.11
C LYS A 79 4.63 -6.39 2.47
N LEU A 80 5.40 -7.43 2.83
CA LEU A 80 5.18 -8.80 2.33
C LEU A 80 3.83 -9.36 2.77
N ASP A 81 3.41 -9.11 4.00
CA ASP A 81 2.12 -9.57 4.52
C ASP A 81 0.93 -8.81 3.91
N ARG A 82 1.19 -7.64 3.32
CA ARG A 82 0.18 -6.72 2.79
C ARG A 82 0.16 -6.60 1.27
N ARG A 83 1.00 -7.37 0.58
CA ARG A 83 1.15 -7.31 -0.89
C ARG A 83 0.55 -8.53 -1.56
N VAL A 84 -0.17 -8.27 -2.65
CA VAL A 84 -0.85 -9.26 -3.47
C VAL A 84 -0.45 -9.05 -4.92
N GLU A 85 -0.01 -10.13 -5.58
CA GLU A 85 0.23 -10.12 -7.03
C GLU A 85 -1.09 -10.44 -7.75
N VAL A 86 -1.46 -9.62 -8.74
CA VAL A 86 -2.69 -9.74 -9.51
C VAL A 86 -2.35 -9.82 -10.99
N GLY A 87 -2.30 -11.04 -11.52
CA GLY A 87 -1.83 -11.28 -12.89
C GLY A 87 -0.31 -11.14 -13.01
N PRO A 88 0.22 -11.03 -14.25
CA PRO A 88 1.67 -11.10 -14.52
C PRO A 88 2.45 -9.82 -14.22
N TYR A 89 1.78 -8.66 -14.15
CA TYR A 89 2.41 -7.34 -14.12
C TYR A 89 1.92 -6.43 -13.00
N ALA A 90 0.84 -6.75 -12.31
CA ALA A 90 0.28 -5.88 -11.28
C ALA A 90 0.54 -6.43 -9.88
N SER A 91 0.95 -5.54 -9.01
CA SER A 91 1.06 -5.78 -7.59
C SER A 91 0.25 -4.74 -6.84
N ILE A 92 -0.46 -5.18 -5.82
CA ILE A 92 -1.29 -4.32 -4.99
C ILE A 92 -0.81 -4.46 -3.55
N THR A 93 -0.44 -3.33 -2.94
CA THR A 93 -0.11 -3.27 -1.51
C THR A 93 -1.26 -2.61 -0.79
N PHE A 94 -1.85 -3.28 0.20
CA PHE A 94 -2.79 -2.65 1.12
C PHE A 94 -2.01 -1.76 2.08
N GLU A 95 -2.22 -0.46 1.98
CA GLU A 95 -1.53 0.52 2.83
C GLU A 95 -2.04 0.42 4.27
N ASN A 96 -1.19 0.82 5.22
CA ASN A 96 -1.56 1.03 6.60
C ASN A 96 -0.74 2.17 7.20
N TYR A 97 -1.09 2.55 8.42
CA TYR A 97 -0.39 3.59 9.16
C TYR A 97 1.14 3.38 9.19
N ASP A 98 1.59 2.16 9.54
CA ASP A 98 3.01 1.86 9.67
C ASP A 98 3.78 1.99 8.34
N LEU A 99 3.24 1.47 7.24
CA LEU A 99 3.85 1.60 5.91
C LEU A 99 3.96 3.06 5.48
N LEU A 100 2.93 3.87 5.75
CA LEU A 100 2.93 5.29 5.43
C LEU A 100 3.86 6.08 6.35
N TRP A 101 3.92 5.75 7.63
CA TRP A 101 4.90 6.30 8.55
C TRP A 101 6.33 6.06 8.05
N PHE A 102 6.65 4.82 7.66
CA PHE A 102 7.96 4.50 7.08
C PHE A 102 8.24 5.29 5.81
N GLN A 103 7.23 5.46 4.96
CA GLN A 103 7.36 6.21 3.72
C GLN A 103 7.62 7.70 3.98
N THR A 104 6.89 8.32 4.91
CA THR A 104 7.12 9.72 5.35
C THR A 104 8.53 9.90 5.92
N GLN A 105 8.98 8.97 6.76
CA GLN A 105 10.33 9.00 7.35
C GLN A 105 11.43 8.92 6.30
N GLU A 106 11.31 7.98 5.35
CA GLU A 106 12.28 7.87 4.25
C GLU A 106 12.36 9.16 3.45
N MET A 107 11.21 9.78 3.13
CA MET A 107 11.20 11.01 2.36
C MET A 107 11.86 12.16 3.12
N CYS A 108 11.55 12.33 4.40
CA CYS A 108 12.20 13.31 5.26
C CYS A 108 13.72 13.09 5.35
N TRP A 109 14.16 11.82 5.41
CA TRP A 109 15.58 11.46 5.48
C TRP A 109 16.36 11.71 4.18
N ILE A 110 15.75 11.44 3.02
CA ILE A 110 16.37 11.65 1.70
C ILE A 110 16.53 13.15 1.43
N GLU A 111 15.47 13.91 1.64
CA GLU A 111 15.38 15.31 1.21
C GLU A 111 15.99 16.25 2.26
N ARG A 112 16.05 15.85 3.54
CA ARG A 112 16.61 16.63 4.66
C ARG A 112 16.10 18.08 4.76
N GLY A 113 14.86 18.32 4.35
CA GLY A 113 14.30 19.67 4.21
C GLY A 113 13.60 20.24 5.46
N GLY A 114 13.75 19.62 6.63
CA GLY A 114 13.20 20.14 7.89
C GLY A 114 11.66 20.19 7.94
N ASP A 115 11.12 21.16 8.69
CA ASP A 115 9.67 21.25 8.99
C ASP A 115 8.79 21.49 7.76
N GLU A 116 9.27 22.25 6.77
CA GLU A 116 8.54 22.48 5.52
C GLU A 116 8.40 21.19 4.72
N GLN A 117 9.49 20.43 4.60
CA GLN A 117 9.46 19.11 3.97
C GLN A 117 8.51 18.17 4.72
N LEU A 118 8.59 18.14 6.05
CA LEU A 118 7.70 17.31 6.86
C LEU A 118 6.23 17.64 6.59
N ARG A 119 5.87 18.92 6.56
CA ARG A 119 4.50 19.36 6.27
C ARG A 119 4.04 18.86 4.90
N ASP A 120 4.89 18.99 3.88
CA ASP A 120 4.56 18.57 2.52
C ASP A 120 4.39 17.04 2.41
N GLU A 121 5.26 16.27 3.07
CA GLU A 121 5.15 14.80 3.10
C GLU A 121 3.92 14.33 3.88
N LEU A 122 3.58 14.99 5.00
CA LEU A 122 2.35 14.70 5.73
C LEU A 122 1.10 15.00 4.89
N ASN A 123 1.07 16.13 4.18
CA ASN A 123 -0.02 16.47 3.26
C ASN A 123 -0.15 15.46 2.11
N ALA A 124 0.96 14.89 1.65
CA ALA A 124 0.98 13.90 0.59
C ALA A 124 0.52 12.51 1.07
N TYR A 125 0.96 12.04 2.24
CA TYR A 125 0.70 10.66 2.67
C TYR A 125 -0.51 10.49 3.59
N ASN A 126 -0.94 11.51 4.33
CA ASN A 126 -2.14 11.40 5.17
C ASN A 126 -3.41 10.99 4.42
N PRO A 127 -3.67 11.46 3.18
CA PRO A 127 -4.81 10.99 2.41
C PRO A 127 -4.83 9.47 2.19
N LEU A 128 -3.67 8.81 2.23
CA LEU A 128 -3.53 7.37 2.04
C LEU A 128 -3.72 6.56 3.33
N VAL A 129 -3.78 7.21 4.50
CA VAL A 129 -3.94 6.52 5.78
C VAL A 129 -5.36 5.95 5.90
N PRO A 130 -5.52 4.62 6.15
CA PRO A 130 -6.81 4.03 6.45
C PRO A 130 -7.41 4.62 7.73
N ASN A 131 -8.71 4.86 7.73
CA ASN A 131 -9.41 5.60 8.78
C ASN A 131 -10.58 4.80 9.41
N GLY A 132 -10.51 3.47 9.35
CA GLY A 132 -11.58 2.61 9.86
C GLY A 132 -12.73 2.39 8.89
N ASN A 133 -13.03 3.30 7.95
CA ASN A 133 -14.13 3.14 6.99
C ASN A 133 -13.71 2.90 5.54
N ARG A 134 -12.41 2.85 5.28
CA ARG A 134 -11.87 2.55 3.97
C ARG A 134 -10.59 1.75 4.07
N LEU A 135 -10.35 0.95 3.04
CA LEU A 135 -9.04 0.38 2.77
C LEU A 135 -8.38 1.24 1.69
N VAL A 136 -7.07 1.45 1.81
CA VAL A 136 -6.29 2.13 0.77
C VAL A 136 -5.28 1.14 0.20
N THR A 137 -5.09 1.21 -1.11
CA THR A 137 -4.14 0.37 -1.81
C THR A 137 -3.25 1.18 -2.75
N THR A 138 -2.00 0.73 -2.88
CA THR A 138 -1.13 1.14 -3.97
C THR A 138 -1.09 0.03 -5.01
N LEU A 139 -1.63 0.29 -6.19
CA LEU A 139 -1.46 -0.53 -7.39
C LEU A 139 -0.17 -0.11 -8.10
N MET A 140 0.68 -1.08 -8.44
CA MET A 140 1.89 -0.89 -9.21
C MET A 140 1.96 -1.88 -10.38
N PHE A 141 2.20 -1.36 -11.58
CA PHE A 141 2.54 -2.13 -12.77
C PHE A 141 4.05 -2.25 -12.98
N GLU A 142 4.55 -3.49 -12.92
CA GLU A 142 5.96 -3.83 -13.06
C GLU A 142 6.19 -4.60 -14.36
N VAL A 143 6.80 -3.93 -15.35
CA VAL A 143 7.18 -4.51 -16.64
C VAL A 143 8.63 -4.15 -16.92
N ASP A 144 9.52 -5.14 -17.02
CA ASP A 144 10.97 -4.93 -17.11
C ASP A 144 11.37 -4.18 -18.39
N ASN A 145 10.90 -4.67 -19.54
CA ASN A 145 11.25 -4.10 -20.84
C ASN A 145 10.60 -2.73 -21.03
N LYS A 146 11.42 -1.70 -21.32
CA LYS A 146 10.95 -0.30 -21.45
C LYS A 146 9.89 -0.11 -22.53
N LEU A 147 10.07 -0.74 -23.70
CA LEU A 147 9.14 -0.61 -24.82
C LEU A 147 7.84 -1.35 -24.55
N GLN A 148 7.92 -2.56 -24.00
CA GLN A 148 6.76 -3.33 -23.58
C GLN A 148 5.97 -2.59 -22.49
N ARG A 149 6.66 -2.06 -21.47
CA ARG A 149 6.05 -1.26 -20.40
C ARG A 149 5.32 -0.05 -20.96
N HIS A 150 5.93 0.66 -21.90
CA HIS A 150 5.29 1.80 -22.53
C HIS A 150 4.00 1.40 -23.25
N ARG A 151 4.05 0.38 -24.12
CA ARG A 151 2.87 -0.12 -24.86
C ARG A 151 1.78 -0.62 -23.91
N PHE A 152 2.17 -1.34 -22.88
CA PHE A 152 1.26 -1.83 -21.84
C PHE A 152 0.55 -0.69 -21.11
N LEU A 153 1.29 0.28 -20.56
CA LEU A 153 0.69 1.42 -19.88
C LEU A 153 -0.17 2.30 -20.80
N CYS A 154 0.14 2.39 -22.10
CA CYS A 154 -0.73 3.08 -23.06
C CYS A 154 -2.05 2.32 -23.32
N SER A 155 -2.10 1.01 -23.05
CA SER A 155 -3.32 0.20 -23.20
C SER A 155 -4.23 0.20 -21.96
N LEU A 156 -3.81 0.84 -20.86
CA LEU A 156 -4.48 0.79 -19.56
C LEU A 156 -5.07 2.15 -19.15
N ALA A 157 -5.64 2.88 -20.11
CA ALA A 157 -6.38 4.10 -19.79
C ALA A 157 -7.50 3.77 -18.79
N THR A 158 -7.70 4.58 -17.76
CA THR A 158 -8.79 4.41 -16.77
C THR A 158 -8.70 3.15 -15.89
N VAL A 159 -7.56 2.45 -15.86
CA VAL A 159 -7.37 1.22 -15.07
C VAL A 159 -7.59 1.43 -13.57
N GLU A 160 -7.34 2.63 -13.07
CA GLU A 160 -7.60 3.06 -11.70
C GLU A 160 -9.06 2.93 -11.26
N HIS A 161 -10.01 2.93 -12.20
CA HIS A 161 -11.45 2.73 -11.92
C HIS A 161 -11.90 1.26 -12.03
N SER A 162 -10.97 0.33 -12.23
CA SER A 162 -11.31 -1.08 -12.52
C SER A 162 -11.06 -2.04 -11.36
N LEU A 163 -10.72 -1.53 -10.17
CA LEU A 163 -10.42 -2.37 -9.01
C LEU A 163 -11.67 -2.66 -8.20
N GLN A 164 -11.86 -3.92 -7.82
CA GLN A 164 -13.01 -4.37 -7.03
C GLN A 164 -12.56 -5.34 -5.94
N LEU A 165 -13.12 -5.19 -4.74
CA LEU A 165 -13.11 -6.22 -3.71
C LEU A 165 -14.40 -7.01 -3.78
N GLU A 166 -14.31 -8.32 -3.94
CA GLU A 166 -15.46 -9.22 -4.10
C GLU A 166 -15.47 -10.25 -2.97
N PHE A 167 -16.61 -10.40 -2.28
CA PHE A 167 -16.76 -11.37 -1.19
C PHE A 167 -18.25 -11.63 -0.95
N ASP A 168 -18.62 -12.90 -0.76
CA ASP A 168 -19.98 -13.32 -0.39
C ASP A 168 -21.10 -12.64 -1.22
N GLY A 169 -20.92 -12.58 -2.55
CA GLY A 169 -21.85 -11.92 -3.48
C GLY A 169 -21.84 -10.38 -3.44
N SER A 170 -21.12 -9.78 -2.49
CA SER A 170 -20.91 -8.33 -2.36
C SER A 170 -19.73 -7.86 -3.21
N LYS A 171 -19.79 -6.60 -3.65
CA LYS A 171 -18.70 -5.93 -4.36
C LYS A 171 -18.50 -4.53 -3.81
N VAL A 172 -17.26 -4.22 -3.43
CA VAL A 172 -16.85 -2.86 -3.07
C VAL A 172 -15.97 -2.32 -4.18
N GLN A 173 -16.45 -1.28 -4.86
CA GLN A 173 -15.73 -0.61 -5.94
C GLN A 173 -14.58 0.23 -5.39
N GLY A 174 -13.42 0.12 -6.03
CA GLY A 174 -12.27 0.96 -5.76
C GLY A 174 -12.36 2.27 -6.55
N GLU A 175 -12.02 3.37 -5.91
CA GLU A 175 -11.98 4.71 -6.49
C GLU A 175 -10.59 5.33 -6.35
N PRO A 176 -10.08 6.06 -7.34
CA PRO A 176 -8.81 6.76 -7.22
C PRO A 176 -8.89 7.86 -6.15
N ILE A 177 -7.85 7.94 -5.30
CA ILE A 177 -7.76 9.00 -4.27
C ILE A 177 -7.45 10.37 -4.89
N TYR A 178 -6.82 10.38 -6.06
CA TYR A 178 -6.44 11.60 -6.77
C TYR A 178 -6.96 11.58 -8.19
N ASP A 179 -7.57 12.69 -8.62
CA ASP A 179 -8.06 12.84 -9.99
C ASP A 179 -6.89 12.81 -11.01
N ASP A 180 -7.03 11.96 -12.03
CA ASP A 180 -5.97 11.62 -12.98
C ASP A 180 -5.73 12.68 -14.09
N ILE A 181 -6.31 13.88 -13.96
CA ILE A 181 -6.24 14.95 -14.98
C ILE A 181 -4.79 15.42 -15.25
N ASP A 182 -3.89 15.32 -14.27
CA ASP A 182 -2.45 15.65 -14.42
C ASP A 182 -1.53 14.46 -14.75
N ARG A 183 -2.11 13.26 -14.82
CA ARG A 183 -1.39 11.98 -14.74
C ARG A 183 -1.50 11.13 -16.00
N THR A 184 -2.57 11.32 -16.78
CA THR A 184 -2.60 10.89 -18.18
C THR A 184 -1.69 11.81 -18.99
N SER A 185 -0.63 11.27 -19.60
CA SER A 185 0.19 12.08 -20.51
C SER A 185 -0.69 12.66 -21.64
N PRO A 186 -0.30 13.73 -22.33
CA PRO A 186 -0.99 14.18 -23.54
C PRO A 186 -1.17 13.08 -24.61
N GLN A 187 -0.41 11.98 -24.50
CA GLN A 187 -0.49 10.80 -25.36
C GLN A 187 -1.38 9.66 -24.80
N GLY A 188 -2.19 9.87 -23.75
CA GLY A 188 -3.09 8.83 -23.21
C GLY A 188 -2.43 7.76 -22.34
N LYS A 189 -1.13 7.86 -22.08
CA LYS A 189 -0.38 6.92 -21.22
C LYS A 189 -0.79 7.04 -19.75
N THR A 190 -1.18 5.92 -19.13
CA THR A 190 -1.46 5.84 -17.69
C THR A 190 -0.19 5.77 -16.82
N SER A 191 -0.33 6.03 -15.53
CA SER A 191 0.75 5.92 -14.54
C SER A 191 1.11 4.45 -14.28
N ALA A 192 2.34 4.18 -13.87
CA ALA A 192 2.68 2.83 -13.38
C ALA A 192 2.16 2.59 -11.94
N VAL A 193 1.81 3.65 -11.22
CA VAL A 193 1.41 3.62 -9.81
C VAL A 193 0.07 4.32 -9.64
N HIS A 194 -0.88 3.70 -8.95
CA HIS A 194 -2.18 4.28 -8.61
C HIS A 194 -2.49 4.10 -7.13
N PHE A 195 -3.17 5.07 -6.53
CA PHE A 195 -3.65 5.00 -5.15
C PHE A 195 -5.16 4.89 -5.17
N ILE A 196 -5.67 3.75 -4.72
CA ILE A 196 -7.09 3.40 -4.82
C ILE A 196 -7.64 3.21 -3.41
N GLU A 197 -8.75 3.87 -3.10
CA GLU A 197 -9.51 3.66 -1.88
C GLU A 197 -10.75 2.81 -2.13
N PHE A 198 -11.07 1.93 -1.18
CA PHE A 198 -12.30 1.16 -1.11
C PHE A 198 -13.07 1.65 0.10
N LYS A 199 -14.16 2.40 -0.12
CA LYS A 199 -15.02 2.91 0.96
C LYS A 199 -16.06 1.87 1.31
N PHE A 200 -16.21 1.56 2.60
CA PHE A 200 -17.17 0.58 3.09
C PHE A 200 -18.28 1.27 3.88
N SER A 201 -19.52 0.99 3.51
CA SER A 201 -20.70 1.19 4.35
C SER A 201 -20.66 0.28 5.58
N GLY A 202 -21.48 0.57 6.59
CA GLY A 202 -21.59 -0.29 7.77
C GLY A 202 -22.03 -1.72 7.43
N GLU A 203 -22.91 -1.88 6.43
CA GLU A 203 -23.38 -3.18 5.96
C GLU A 203 -22.26 -3.96 5.25
N GLU A 204 -21.50 -3.31 4.38
CA GLU A 204 -20.35 -3.93 3.68
C GLU A 204 -19.24 -4.33 4.64
N LYS A 205 -18.96 -3.54 5.68
CA LYS A 205 -17.99 -3.93 6.74
C LYS A 205 -18.45 -5.19 7.46
N ALA A 206 -19.71 -5.24 7.87
CA ALA A 206 -20.26 -6.39 8.57
C ALA A 206 -20.29 -7.63 7.65
N ALA A 207 -20.60 -7.46 6.37
CA ALA A 207 -20.53 -8.54 5.38
C ALA A 207 -19.09 -9.03 5.17
N PHE A 208 -18.12 -8.12 5.10
CA PHE A 208 -16.70 -8.46 4.96
C PHE A 208 -16.19 -9.24 6.17
N ASP A 209 -16.48 -8.78 7.39
CA ASP A 209 -16.08 -9.47 8.62
C ASP A 209 -16.71 -10.87 8.73
N ARG A 210 -17.99 -11.01 8.39
CA ARG A 210 -18.66 -12.32 8.31
C ARG A 210 -18.01 -13.23 7.27
N ALA A 211 -17.73 -12.72 6.08
CA ALA A 211 -17.08 -13.48 5.01
C ALA A 211 -15.70 -13.99 5.45
N VAL A 212 -14.90 -13.13 6.08
CA VAL A 212 -13.59 -13.51 6.62
C VAL A 212 -13.72 -14.54 7.75
N SER A 213 -14.66 -14.35 8.67
CA SER A 213 -14.90 -15.26 9.80
C SER A 213 -15.42 -16.63 9.38
N ALA A 214 -16.24 -16.69 8.32
CA ALA A 214 -16.75 -17.93 7.74
C ALA A 214 -15.73 -18.65 6.84
N GLY A 215 -14.59 -18.02 6.55
CA GLY A 215 -13.61 -18.55 5.60
C GLY A 215 -14.07 -18.49 4.15
N SER A 216 -15.00 -17.59 3.83
CA SER A 216 -15.47 -17.34 2.46
C SER A 216 -14.33 -16.80 1.59
N GLU A 217 -14.42 -17.04 0.29
CA GLU A 217 -13.47 -16.48 -0.68
C GLU A 217 -13.64 -14.96 -0.75
N VAL A 218 -12.53 -14.25 -0.55
CA VAL A 218 -12.42 -12.81 -0.77
C VAL A 218 -11.43 -12.59 -1.90
N CYS A 219 -11.85 -11.90 -2.96
CA CYS A 219 -11.03 -11.62 -4.13
C CYS A 219 -10.76 -10.13 -4.29
N LEU A 220 -9.57 -9.81 -4.77
CA LEU A 220 -9.25 -8.52 -5.36
C LEU A 220 -9.18 -8.69 -6.88
N ALA A 221 -10.02 -7.98 -7.60
CA ALA A 221 -10.15 -8.05 -9.05
C ALA A 221 -9.74 -6.73 -9.70
N ILE A 222 -9.07 -6.83 -10.86
CA ILE A 222 -8.89 -5.77 -11.84
C ILE A 222 -9.75 -6.17 -13.04
N THR A 223 -10.72 -5.34 -13.41
CA THR A 223 -11.74 -5.65 -14.43
C THR A 223 -11.52 -4.88 -15.73
N HIS A 224 -10.36 -4.28 -15.93
CA HIS A 224 -10.03 -3.55 -17.15
C HIS A 224 -9.87 -4.51 -18.34
N ASP A 225 -10.46 -4.20 -19.50
CA ASP A 225 -10.49 -5.08 -20.68
C ASP A 225 -9.10 -5.57 -21.12
N ASN A 226 -8.09 -4.70 -21.05
CA ASN A 226 -6.71 -5.03 -21.42
C ASN A 226 -5.88 -5.67 -20.27
N TYR A 227 -6.46 -5.88 -19.08
CA TYR A 227 -5.78 -6.48 -17.92
C TYR A 227 -6.76 -7.08 -16.89
N ALA A 228 -7.66 -7.96 -17.34
CA ALA A 228 -8.62 -8.63 -16.47
C ALA A 228 -7.96 -9.76 -15.65
N HIS A 229 -7.76 -9.53 -14.35
CA HIS A 229 -7.13 -10.49 -13.45
C HIS A 229 -7.74 -10.43 -12.05
N LYS A 230 -7.76 -11.56 -11.34
CA LYS A 230 -8.17 -11.63 -9.94
C LYS A 230 -7.18 -12.39 -9.09
N ALA A 231 -7.10 -12.04 -7.81
CA ALA A 231 -6.33 -12.77 -6.81
C ALA A 231 -7.18 -13.02 -5.56
N VAL A 232 -7.14 -14.24 -5.04
CA VAL A 232 -7.76 -14.61 -3.77
C VAL A 232 -6.90 -14.09 -2.63
N LEU A 233 -7.49 -13.29 -1.74
CA LEU A 233 -6.86 -12.81 -0.52
C LEU A 233 -6.87 -13.92 0.53
N LYS A 234 -5.76 -14.09 1.28
CA LYS A 234 -5.58 -15.24 2.17
C LYS A 234 -4.91 -14.88 3.49
N GLY A 235 -5.14 -15.72 4.49
CA GLY A 235 -4.34 -15.80 5.70
C GLY A 235 -4.30 -14.51 6.51
N THR A 236 -3.09 -14.11 6.90
CA THR A 236 -2.83 -12.95 7.77
C THR A 236 -3.35 -11.64 7.17
N LEU A 237 -3.34 -11.49 5.84
CA LEU A 237 -3.80 -10.27 5.17
C LEU A 237 -5.27 -9.97 5.53
N LEU A 238 -6.17 -10.94 5.36
CA LEU A 238 -7.59 -10.74 5.65
C LEU A 238 -7.84 -10.30 7.10
N GLN A 239 -7.15 -10.92 8.04
CA GLN A 239 -7.23 -10.58 9.46
C GLN A 239 -6.71 -9.17 9.75
N GLN A 240 -5.71 -8.69 8.99
CA GLN A 240 -5.25 -7.30 9.09
C GLN A 240 -6.26 -6.32 8.48
N LEU A 241 -6.86 -6.65 7.34
CA LEU A 241 -7.86 -5.79 6.69
C LEU A 241 -9.13 -5.62 7.55
N VAL A 242 -9.58 -6.69 8.22
CA VAL A 242 -10.67 -6.58 9.21
C VAL A 242 -10.32 -5.59 10.32
N LYS A 243 -9.08 -5.66 10.84
CA LYS A 243 -8.61 -4.70 11.86
C LYS A 243 -8.62 -3.27 11.35
N ASP A 244 -8.13 -3.06 10.12
CA ASP A 244 -8.08 -1.74 9.49
C ASP A 244 -9.48 -1.14 9.26
N LEU A 245 -10.53 -1.97 9.17
CA LEU A 245 -11.94 -1.56 9.05
C LEU A 245 -12.69 -1.46 10.39
N SER A 246 -12.06 -1.91 11.48
CA SER A 246 -12.62 -1.90 12.84
C SER A 246 -12.00 -0.84 13.76
N ALA A 247 -10.88 -0.24 13.34
CA ALA A 247 -10.14 0.77 14.07
C ALA A 247 -10.87 2.12 14.08
#